data_AF-A0A2S5LDB1-F1
#
_entry.id   AF-A0A2S5LDB1-F1
#
_cell.length_a   1.000
_cell.length_b   1.000
_cell.length_c   1.000
_cell.angle_alpha   90.00
_cell.angle_beta   90.00
_cell.angle_gamma   90.00
#
_symmetry.space_group_name_H-M   'P 1'
#
loop_
_entity.id
_entity.type
_entity.pdbx_description
1 polymer ?
#
loop_
_entity_poly.entity_id
_entity_poly.type
_entity_poly.pdbx_seq_one_letter_code
_entity_poly.pdbx_strand_id
1 'polypeptide(L)'
;ERLLPLREREDAARLATLREWLDAMPSDDRLPFFKLVTGELRIGVSKLQMTQAIAQATALDAKLVAQRMMGYTQANRTPQAQDFVALVAPAEAGEDGRPLRGQPYPFFLAHPLQAPLSAFPELLGPVDDWLVEWKFDGIRAQFIHRAGEWWLWSRGEELVSDSFPELAALVDFLPDDIVLDGELIVVAPRSDARSAVDDLRDPRPFSELQQRLGRKVLTPKMLRDRPVALIAYDLLEKDGHDLREQPQRERRVLLEEVVSRAHSCAMQVGADLPLRLSPALTQPDWESFARQREEARARGAEGMMLKAMGAPYGVGRQKSGANLWWKWKLDPMSVDAVLIYAARGHGRRSGVYSDYTFAVWSGPPEQTDRTLL
;
A
#
# COMPACT_ATOMS: atom_id res chain seq x y z
N GLU A 1 -18.52 -11.07 -20.91
CA GLU A 1 -19.71 -10.74 -21.73
C GLU A 1 -21.04 -11.03 -21.03
N ARG A 2 -21.30 -12.25 -20.53
CA ARG A 2 -22.62 -12.57 -19.92
C ARG A 2 -22.76 -12.17 -18.44
N LEU A 3 -21.74 -12.42 -17.61
CA LEU A 3 -21.82 -12.25 -16.16
C LEU A 3 -21.77 -10.79 -15.68
N LEU A 4 -20.91 -9.96 -16.26
CA LEU A 4 -20.73 -8.57 -15.81
C LEU A 4 -22.00 -7.71 -15.98
N PRO A 5 -22.72 -7.74 -17.12
CA PRO A 5 -23.97 -6.98 -17.27
C PRO A 5 -25.10 -7.45 -16.34
N LEU A 6 -25.01 -8.68 -15.84
CA LEU A 6 -26.02 -9.24 -14.93
C LEU A 6 -26.08 -8.47 -13.60
N ARG A 7 -24.97 -7.85 -13.19
CA ARG A 7 -24.85 -7.02 -11.98
C ARG A 7 -25.70 -5.75 -12.06
N GLU A 8 -25.95 -5.24 -13.25
CA GLU A 8 -26.69 -3.98 -13.46
C GLU A 8 -28.21 -4.20 -13.58
N ARG A 9 -28.67 -5.46 -13.65
CA ARG A 9 -30.08 -5.81 -13.74
C ARG A 9 -30.75 -5.85 -12.36
N GLU A 10 -32.05 -5.55 -12.34
CA GLU A 10 -32.95 -5.78 -11.20
C GLU A 10 -32.89 -7.23 -10.69
N ASP A 11 -33.08 -7.43 -9.39
CA ASP A 11 -32.88 -8.73 -8.74
C ASP A 11 -33.77 -9.84 -9.31
N ALA A 12 -35.03 -9.52 -9.63
CA ALA A 12 -35.94 -10.47 -10.26
C ALA A 12 -35.46 -10.92 -11.66
N ALA A 13 -34.98 -9.97 -12.47
CA ALA A 13 -34.44 -10.25 -13.80
C ALA A 13 -33.11 -11.01 -13.74
N ARG A 14 -32.27 -10.69 -12.74
CA ARG A 14 -31.03 -11.40 -12.45
C ARG A 14 -31.30 -12.86 -12.10
N LEU A 15 -32.24 -13.11 -11.18
CA LEU A 15 -32.64 -14.46 -10.76
C LEU A 15 -33.23 -15.27 -11.90
N ALA A 16 -34.11 -14.68 -12.71
CA ALA A 16 -34.69 -15.34 -13.88
C ALA A 16 -33.60 -15.78 -14.89
N THR A 17 -32.67 -14.86 -15.19
CA THR A 17 -31.55 -15.14 -16.11
C THR A 17 -30.61 -16.22 -15.56
N LEU A 18 -30.31 -16.21 -14.25
CA LEU A 18 -29.48 -17.24 -13.62
C LEU A 18 -30.15 -18.62 -13.69
N ARG A 19 -31.46 -18.69 -13.45
CA ARG A 19 -32.22 -19.95 -13.55
C ARG A 19 -32.17 -20.51 -14.96
N GLU A 20 -32.45 -19.68 -15.97
CA GLU A 20 -32.37 -20.07 -17.37
C GLU A 20 -30.99 -20.65 -17.74
N TRP A 21 -29.91 -19.99 -17.28
CA TRP A 21 -28.56 -20.49 -17.54
C TRP A 21 -28.28 -21.80 -16.82
N LEU A 22 -28.73 -21.96 -15.56
CA LEU A 22 -28.55 -23.19 -14.80
C LEU A 22 -29.32 -24.37 -15.41
N ASP A 23 -30.53 -24.12 -15.91
CA ASP A 23 -31.39 -25.13 -16.55
C ASP A 23 -30.76 -25.63 -17.85
N ALA A 24 -30.14 -24.74 -18.64
CA ALA A 24 -29.44 -25.10 -19.87
C ALA A 24 -28.02 -25.65 -19.66
N MET A 25 -27.45 -25.51 -18.46
CA MET A 25 -26.05 -25.84 -18.17
C MET A 25 -25.87 -27.30 -17.70
N PRO A 26 -24.90 -28.04 -18.27
CA PRO A 26 -24.51 -29.37 -17.79
C PRO A 26 -24.18 -29.38 -16.30
N SER A 27 -24.43 -30.51 -15.61
CA SER A 27 -24.20 -30.64 -14.16
C SER A 27 -22.78 -30.25 -13.74
N ASP A 28 -21.80 -30.63 -14.55
CA ASP A 28 -20.38 -30.51 -14.23
C ASP A 28 -19.89 -29.05 -14.32
N ASP A 29 -20.57 -28.24 -15.13
CA ASP A 29 -20.25 -26.82 -15.34
C ASP A 29 -20.86 -25.92 -14.26
N ARG A 30 -21.90 -26.39 -13.56
CA ARG A 30 -22.62 -25.60 -12.55
C ARG A 30 -21.71 -25.17 -11.41
N LEU A 31 -20.84 -26.07 -10.94
CA LEU A 31 -19.91 -25.76 -9.85
C LEU A 31 -18.91 -24.66 -10.26
N PRO A 32 -18.14 -24.79 -11.37
CA PRO A 32 -17.31 -23.70 -11.90
C PRO A 32 -18.07 -22.40 -12.11
N PHE A 33 -19.30 -22.46 -12.64
CA PHE A 33 -20.13 -21.29 -12.85
C PHE A 33 -20.46 -20.57 -11.54
N PHE A 34 -20.94 -21.28 -10.52
CA PHE A 34 -21.19 -20.69 -9.20
C PHE A 34 -19.92 -20.10 -8.59
N LYS A 35 -18.78 -20.76 -8.77
CA LYS A 35 -17.48 -20.29 -8.28
C LYS A 35 -17.03 -19.00 -8.97
N LEU A 36 -17.33 -18.82 -10.25
CA LEU A 36 -17.09 -17.57 -10.99
C LEU A 36 -18.04 -16.46 -10.56
N VAL A 37 -19.34 -16.77 -10.41
CA VAL A 37 -20.37 -15.80 -9.99
C VAL A 37 -20.06 -15.24 -8.60
N THR A 38 -19.65 -16.08 -7.66
CA THR A 38 -19.32 -15.65 -6.29
C THR A 38 -17.93 -15.02 -6.18
N GLY A 39 -17.09 -15.13 -7.23
CA GLY A 39 -15.69 -14.70 -7.21
C GLY A 39 -14.77 -15.59 -6.35
N GLU A 40 -15.29 -16.66 -5.76
CA GLU A 40 -14.55 -17.56 -4.86
C GLU A 40 -14.12 -18.86 -5.57
N LEU A 41 -13.29 -18.74 -6.59
CA LEU A 41 -12.79 -19.91 -7.36
C LEU A 41 -12.17 -21.00 -6.49
N ARG A 42 -11.39 -20.60 -5.47
CA ARG A 42 -10.75 -21.50 -4.48
C ARG A 42 -9.91 -22.63 -5.09
N ILE A 43 -9.34 -22.40 -6.28
CA ILE A 43 -8.46 -23.35 -6.99
C ILE A 43 -6.99 -23.31 -6.54
N GLY A 44 -6.66 -22.52 -5.51
CA GLY A 44 -5.29 -22.43 -5.00
C GLY A 44 -4.30 -21.72 -5.93
N VAL A 45 -4.80 -20.98 -6.93
CA VAL A 45 -3.99 -20.16 -7.83
C VAL A 45 -3.97 -18.72 -7.31
N SER A 46 -2.77 -18.25 -6.95
CA SER A 46 -2.50 -16.90 -6.50
C SER A 46 -2.04 -16.00 -7.66
N LYS A 47 -2.09 -14.68 -7.43
CA LYS A 47 -1.52 -13.70 -8.38
C LYS A 47 -0.05 -14.01 -8.69
N LEU A 48 0.74 -14.37 -7.68
CA LEU A 48 2.15 -14.73 -7.86
C LEU A 48 2.33 -15.95 -8.78
N GLN A 49 1.52 -17.00 -8.61
CA GLN A 49 1.58 -18.17 -9.49
C GLN A 49 1.21 -17.81 -10.93
N MET A 50 0.22 -16.93 -11.13
CA MET A 50 -0.11 -16.42 -12.47
C MET A 50 1.04 -15.62 -13.07
N THR A 51 1.67 -14.72 -12.30
CA THR A 51 2.85 -13.97 -12.75
C THR A 51 3.98 -14.90 -13.17
N GLN A 52 4.28 -15.92 -12.36
CA GLN A 52 5.32 -16.90 -12.65
C GLN A 52 4.99 -17.74 -13.90
N ALA A 53 3.74 -18.17 -14.04
CA ALA A 53 3.29 -18.96 -15.19
C ALA A 53 3.38 -18.15 -16.49
N ILE A 54 2.95 -16.88 -16.48
CA ILE A 54 3.05 -15.99 -17.65
C ILE A 54 4.52 -15.74 -17.99
N ALA A 55 5.35 -15.37 -17.00
CA ALA A 55 6.77 -15.14 -17.18
C ALA A 55 7.47 -16.35 -17.81
N GLN A 56 7.17 -17.56 -17.33
CA GLN A 56 7.70 -18.80 -17.87
C GLN A 56 7.20 -19.06 -19.31
N ALA A 57 5.92 -18.86 -19.58
CA ALA A 57 5.32 -19.09 -20.90
C ALA A 57 5.84 -18.11 -21.97
N THR A 58 6.27 -16.90 -21.57
CA THR A 58 6.70 -15.83 -22.47
C THR A 58 8.21 -15.58 -22.41
N ALA A 59 8.95 -16.33 -21.59
CA ALA A 59 10.38 -16.12 -21.30
C ALA A 59 10.73 -14.67 -20.88
N LEU A 60 9.82 -14.01 -20.14
CA LEU A 60 10.03 -12.66 -19.60
C LEU A 60 10.50 -12.72 -18.14
N ASP A 61 11.17 -11.66 -17.67
CA ASP A 61 11.48 -11.51 -16.25
C ASP A 61 10.17 -11.43 -15.43
N ALA A 62 10.07 -12.21 -14.35
CA ALA A 62 8.90 -12.23 -13.48
C ALA A 62 8.61 -10.87 -12.81
N LYS A 63 9.64 -10.04 -12.55
CA LYS A 63 9.50 -8.66 -12.05
C LYS A 63 8.82 -7.77 -13.10
N LEU A 64 9.20 -7.91 -14.37
CA LEU A 64 8.58 -7.18 -15.48
C LEU A 64 7.12 -7.58 -15.67
N VAL A 65 6.82 -8.89 -15.63
CA VAL A 65 5.45 -9.38 -15.70
C VAL A 65 4.64 -8.91 -14.48
N ALA A 66 5.21 -8.97 -13.27
CA ALA A 66 4.56 -8.48 -12.05
C ALA A 66 4.19 -6.99 -12.17
N GLN A 67 5.09 -6.20 -12.73
CA GLN A 67 4.88 -4.78 -13.00
C GLN A 67 3.76 -4.56 -14.01
N ARG A 68 3.79 -5.23 -15.17
CA ARG A 68 2.75 -5.11 -16.20
C ARG A 68 1.39 -5.64 -15.75
N MET A 69 1.37 -6.58 -14.81
CA MET A 69 0.14 -7.07 -14.16
C MET A 69 -0.45 -6.09 -13.14
N MET A 70 0.26 -5.01 -12.78
CA MET A 70 -0.27 -4.01 -11.88
C MET A 70 -1.46 -3.29 -12.53
N GLY A 71 -2.58 -3.22 -11.82
CA GLY A 71 -3.80 -2.59 -12.35
C GLY A 71 -4.53 -3.41 -13.41
N TYR A 72 -3.92 -4.47 -13.96
CA TYR A 72 -4.53 -5.36 -14.96
C TYR A 72 -5.80 -6.03 -14.43
N THR A 73 -5.87 -6.31 -13.13
CA THR A 73 -6.98 -7.01 -12.47
C THR A 73 -7.94 -6.07 -11.73
N GLN A 74 -7.92 -4.76 -11.99
CA GLN A 74 -8.85 -3.83 -11.35
C GLN A 74 -10.29 -4.16 -11.73
N ALA A 75 -11.18 -4.25 -10.72
CA ALA A 75 -12.57 -4.66 -10.91
C ALA A 75 -13.40 -3.68 -11.76
N ASN A 76 -12.97 -2.41 -11.87
CA ASN A 76 -13.63 -1.36 -12.65
C ASN A 76 -13.11 -1.27 -14.10
N ARG A 77 -12.18 -2.14 -14.51
CA ARG A 77 -11.59 -2.17 -15.85
C ARG A 77 -11.74 -3.57 -16.44
N THR A 78 -12.28 -3.66 -17.65
CA THR A 78 -12.33 -4.94 -18.38
C THR A 78 -11.06 -5.08 -19.21
N PRO A 79 -10.21 -6.10 -18.96
CA PRO A 79 -9.03 -6.34 -19.80
C PRO A 79 -9.44 -6.59 -21.24
N GLN A 80 -8.73 -5.96 -22.16
CA GLN A 80 -8.89 -6.10 -23.61
C GLN A 80 -7.77 -6.97 -24.19
N ALA A 81 -7.98 -7.50 -25.40
CA ALA A 81 -6.97 -8.32 -26.08
C ALA A 81 -5.60 -7.59 -26.21
N GLN A 82 -5.63 -6.28 -26.49
CA GLN A 82 -4.44 -5.44 -26.55
C GLN A 82 -3.69 -5.36 -25.21
N ASP A 83 -4.39 -5.45 -24.07
CA ASP A 83 -3.75 -5.42 -22.75
C ASP A 83 -2.95 -6.71 -22.52
N PHE A 84 -3.50 -7.84 -22.97
CA PHE A 84 -2.79 -9.11 -22.90
C PHE A 84 -1.57 -9.10 -23.82
N VAL A 85 -1.69 -8.56 -25.03
CA VAL A 85 -0.54 -8.37 -25.95
C VAL A 85 0.54 -7.50 -25.30
N ALA A 86 0.19 -6.38 -24.68
CA ALA A 86 1.13 -5.53 -23.97
C ALA A 86 1.76 -6.23 -22.76
N LEU A 87 0.99 -7.02 -22.03
CA LEU A 87 1.46 -7.81 -20.88
C LEU A 87 2.58 -8.78 -21.30
N VAL A 88 2.40 -9.49 -22.42
CA VAL A 88 3.32 -10.54 -22.89
C VAL A 88 4.33 -10.07 -23.94
N ALA A 89 4.32 -8.79 -24.30
CA ALA A 89 5.24 -8.24 -25.29
C ALA A 89 6.71 -8.48 -24.91
N PRO A 90 7.63 -8.72 -25.86
CA PRO A 90 9.07 -8.77 -25.55
C PRO A 90 9.53 -7.54 -24.76
N ALA A 91 10.55 -7.71 -23.91
CA ALA A 91 11.08 -6.61 -23.08
C ALA A 91 11.58 -5.43 -23.92
N GLU A 92 11.99 -5.68 -25.17
CA GLU A 92 12.51 -4.67 -26.12
C GLU A 92 11.42 -3.88 -26.86
N ALA A 93 10.12 -4.13 -26.62
CA ALA A 93 9.01 -3.52 -27.36
C ALA A 93 8.36 -2.32 -26.65
N GLY A 94 9.11 -1.59 -25.83
CA GLY A 94 8.79 -0.23 -25.42
C GLY A 94 10.05 0.60 -25.62
N GLU A 95 9.93 1.81 -26.16
CA GLU A 95 11.03 2.78 -26.20
C GLU A 95 11.79 2.72 -24.85
N ASP A 96 13.03 2.24 -24.91
CA ASP A 96 14.02 2.18 -23.84
C ASP A 96 13.76 1.25 -22.64
N GLY A 97 12.85 0.27 -22.72
CA GLY A 97 12.61 -0.65 -21.59
C GLY A 97 11.98 0.01 -20.36
N ARG A 98 11.44 1.22 -20.53
CA ARG A 98 10.73 1.96 -19.48
C ARG A 98 9.34 1.34 -19.25
N PRO A 99 8.82 1.37 -18.01
CA PRO A 99 7.43 0.99 -17.73
C PRO A 99 6.48 1.83 -18.60
N LEU A 100 5.31 1.28 -18.98
CA LEU A 100 4.23 2.09 -19.55
C LEU A 100 4.06 3.34 -18.67
N ARG A 101 4.06 4.54 -19.26
CA ARG A 101 4.35 5.84 -18.60
C ARG A 101 3.85 5.99 -17.16
N GLY A 102 2.61 5.57 -16.88
CA GLY A 102 2.01 5.63 -15.53
C GLY A 102 2.03 4.36 -14.67
N GLN A 103 2.72 3.29 -15.02
CA GLN A 103 2.75 2.04 -14.24
C GLN A 103 3.70 2.15 -13.04
N PRO A 104 3.27 1.76 -11.83
CA PRO A 104 4.13 1.73 -10.66
C PRO A 104 5.02 0.50 -10.69
N TYR A 105 6.04 0.49 -9.84
CA TYR A 105 6.79 -0.73 -9.56
C TYR A 105 6.03 -1.63 -8.58
N PRO A 106 6.28 -2.95 -8.56
CA PRO A 106 5.74 -3.82 -7.53
C PRO A 106 6.18 -3.39 -6.12
N PHE A 107 5.22 -3.22 -5.21
CA PHE A 107 5.52 -2.78 -3.83
C PHE A 107 6.33 -3.82 -3.04
N PHE A 108 7.41 -3.39 -2.38
CA PHE A 108 8.21 -4.24 -1.50
C PHE A 108 7.56 -4.39 -0.11
N LEU A 109 7.31 -5.61 0.37
CA LEU A 109 6.55 -5.84 1.59
C LEU A 109 7.42 -6.23 2.79
N ALA A 110 7.16 -5.59 3.92
CA ALA A 110 7.83 -5.89 5.18
C ALA A 110 7.26 -7.09 5.95
N HIS A 111 8.12 -7.70 6.77
CA HIS A 111 7.83 -8.79 7.69
C HIS A 111 7.57 -8.26 9.11
N PRO A 112 6.59 -8.83 9.84
CA PRO A 112 6.42 -8.48 11.25
C PRO A 112 7.66 -8.93 12.05
N LEU A 113 8.22 -8.03 12.85
CA LEU A 113 9.26 -8.36 13.83
C LEU A 113 8.60 -8.56 15.19
N GLN A 114 8.55 -9.82 15.63
CA GLN A 114 7.93 -10.25 16.90
C GLN A 114 8.92 -10.90 17.86
N ALA A 115 10.20 -10.92 17.51
CA ALA A 115 11.24 -11.45 18.38
C ALA A 115 11.36 -10.58 19.65
N PRO A 116 11.72 -11.16 20.80
CA PRO A 116 12.06 -10.35 21.98
C PRO A 116 13.28 -9.48 21.67
N LEU A 117 13.35 -8.30 22.29
CA LEU A 117 14.44 -7.34 22.09
C LEU A 117 15.83 -7.95 22.33
N SER A 118 15.95 -8.87 23.30
CA SER A 118 17.19 -9.59 23.60
C SER A 118 17.75 -10.42 22.44
N ALA A 119 16.92 -10.78 21.46
CA ALA A 119 17.35 -11.52 20.26
C ALA A 119 17.76 -10.62 19.09
N PHE A 120 17.57 -9.29 19.20
CA PHE A 120 17.84 -8.36 18.10
C PHE A 120 19.32 -8.33 17.67
N PRO A 121 20.31 -8.31 18.58
CA PRO A 121 21.71 -8.31 18.18
C PRO A 121 22.10 -9.52 17.31
N GLU A 122 21.54 -10.70 17.60
CA GLU A 122 21.80 -11.92 16.82
C GLU A 122 20.98 -11.95 15.51
N LEU A 123 19.71 -11.51 15.57
CA LEU A 123 18.79 -11.56 14.44
C LEU A 123 19.05 -10.47 13.39
N LEU A 124 19.34 -9.25 13.85
CA LEU A 124 19.45 -8.04 13.03
C LEU A 124 20.89 -7.53 12.92
N GLY A 125 21.77 -7.89 13.86
CA GLY A 125 23.12 -7.34 13.91
C GLY A 125 23.16 -5.93 14.51
N PRO A 126 24.19 -5.12 14.20
CA PRO A 126 24.36 -3.78 14.73
C PRO A 126 23.33 -2.80 14.13
N VAL A 127 22.95 -1.79 14.90
CA VAL A 127 21.96 -0.77 14.47
C VAL A 127 22.41 0.02 13.23
N ASP A 128 23.71 0.22 13.05
CA ASP A 128 24.28 1.00 11.93
C ASP A 128 24.08 0.34 10.57
N ASP A 129 23.76 -0.96 10.54
CA ASP A 129 23.42 -1.68 9.30
C ASP A 129 21.98 -1.39 8.84
N TRP A 130 21.20 -0.60 9.59
CA TRP A 130 19.78 -0.38 9.37
C TRP A 130 19.42 1.11 9.23
N LEU A 131 18.63 1.41 8.21
CA LEU A 131 17.81 2.61 8.17
C LEU A 131 16.55 2.35 9.00
N VAL A 132 16.41 3.09 10.10
CA VAL A 132 15.24 3.04 10.98
C VAL A 132 14.39 4.27 10.72
N GLU A 133 13.11 4.06 10.46
CA GLU A 133 12.15 5.14 10.18
C GLU A 133 10.86 4.91 10.96
N TRP A 134 10.08 5.98 11.17
CA TRP A 134 8.73 5.81 11.71
C TRP A 134 7.85 5.02 10.74
N LYS A 135 7.05 4.12 11.30
CA LYS A 135 5.99 3.44 10.56
C LYS A 135 4.70 4.26 10.63
N PHE A 136 4.52 5.22 9.72
CA PHE A 136 3.32 6.05 9.67
C PHE A 136 2.03 5.24 9.45
N ASP A 137 0.94 5.78 9.97
CA ASP A 137 -0.43 5.25 9.82
C ASP A 137 -1.16 5.99 8.69
N GLY A 138 -1.03 5.49 7.46
CA GLY A 138 -1.56 6.12 6.27
C GLY A 138 -1.85 5.14 5.14
N ILE A 139 -1.70 5.63 3.90
CA ILE A 139 -1.82 4.81 2.70
C ILE A 139 -0.51 4.85 1.96
N ARG A 140 0.19 3.72 1.95
CA ARG A 140 1.30 3.53 1.05
C ARG A 140 0.92 3.80 -0.39
N ALA A 141 1.68 4.69 -1.03
CA ALA A 141 1.50 5.05 -2.42
C ALA A 141 2.83 5.26 -3.14
N GLN A 142 2.84 4.94 -4.43
CA GLN A 142 3.89 5.33 -5.34
C GLN A 142 3.45 6.54 -6.15
N PHE A 143 4.20 7.64 -6.05
CA PHE A 143 4.05 8.80 -6.91
C PHE A 143 4.99 8.64 -8.10
N ILE A 144 4.45 8.80 -9.29
CA ILE A 144 5.13 8.62 -10.57
C ILE A 144 5.01 9.92 -11.33
N HIS A 145 6.11 10.45 -11.84
CA HIS A 145 6.13 11.57 -12.78
C HIS A 145 7.01 11.19 -13.96
N ARG A 146 6.42 11.05 -15.14
CA ARG A 146 7.08 10.64 -16.39
C ARG A 146 6.47 11.37 -17.58
N ALA A 147 7.30 11.82 -18.51
CA ALA A 147 6.90 12.53 -19.72
C ALA A 147 5.95 13.72 -19.45
N GLY A 148 6.17 14.43 -18.35
CA GLY A 148 5.35 15.57 -17.91
C GLY A 148 3.95 15.21 -17.38
N GLU A 149 3.65 13.93 -17.22
CA GLU A 149 2.40 13.43 -16.62
C GLU A 149 2.67 12.78 -15.27
N TRP A 150 1.67 12.73 -14.40
CA TRP A 150 1.81 12.14 -13.07
C TRP A 150 0.71 11.15 -12.72
N TRP A 151 1.07 10.18 -11.87
CA TRP A 151 0.18 9.16 -11.36
C TRP A 151 0.46 8.86 -9.90
N LEU A 152 -0.58 8.50 -9.17
CA LEU A 152 -0.47 8.05 -7.79
C LEU A 152 -1.15 6.70 -7.64
N TRP A 153 -0.37 5.68 -7.31
CA TRP A 153 -0.87 4.32 -7.14
C TRP A 153 -0.85 3.94 -5.67
N SER A 154 -1.98 3.49 -5.16
CA SER A 154 -2.03 2.87 -3.83
C SER A 154 -1.42 1.47 -3.87
N ARG A 155 -1.00 0.98 -2.72
CA ARG A 155 -0.57 -0.43 -2.56
C ARG A 155 -1.62 -1.45 -3.03
N GLY A 156 -2.90 -1.11 -2.97
CA GLY A 156 -4.01 -1.95 -3.46
C GLY A 156 -4.05 -2.10 -4.98
N GLU A 157 -3.06 -1.53 -5.68
CA GLU A 157 -2.99 -1.47 -7.15
C GLU A 157 -4.11 -0.62 -7.74
N GLU A 158 -4.55 0.40 -7.00
CA GLU A 158 -5.58 1.34 -7.43
C GLU A 158 -4.92 2.67 -7.83
N LEU A 159 -5.31 3.19 -9.00
CA LEU A 159 -4.94 4.54 -9.41
C LEU A 159 -5.80 5.53 -8.63
N VAL A 160 -5.18 6.33 -7.77
CA VAL A 160 -5.84 7.23 -6.82
C VAL A 160 -5.54 8.72 -7.06
N SER A 161 -4.97 9.08 -8.21
CA SER A 161 -4.65 10.48 -8.57
C SER A 161 -5.83 11.43 -8.37
N ASP A 162 -7.03 11.06 -8.84
CA ASP A 162 -8.25 11.87 -8.71
C ASP A 162 -8.67 12.13 -7.26
N SER A 163 -8.30 11.24 -6.34
CA SER A 163 -8.59 11.38 -4.91
C SER A 163 -7.61 12.31 -4.19
N PHE A 164 -6.48 12.65 -4.81
CA PHE A 164 -5.40 13.45 -4.22
C PHE A 164 -4.81 14.47 -5.22
N PRO A 165 -5.64 15.36 -5.80
CA PRO A 165 -5.22 16.26 -6.87
C PRO A 165 -4.19 17.31 -6.42
N GLU A 166 -4.07 17.61 -5.12
CA GLU A 166 -3.05 18.53 -4.62
C GLU A 166 -1.60 18.06 -4.88
N LEU A 167 -1.39 16.74 -5.05
CA LEU A 167 -0.07 16.18 -5.36
C LEU A 167 0.37 16.47 -6.80
N ALA A 168 -0.53 16.95 -7.67
CA ALA A 168 -0.15 17.44 -8.99
C ALA A 168 0.91 18.55 -8.91
N ALA A 169 0.90 19.36 -7.85
CA ALA A 169 1.89 20.42 -7.63
C ALA A 169 3.33 19.89 -7.55
N LEU A 170 3.54 18.60 -7.25
CA LEU A 170 4.88 18.01 -7.20
C LEU A 170 5.58 17.98 -8.58
N VAL A 171 4.82 17.95 -9.67
CA VAL A 171 5.33 17.97 -11.06
C VAL A 171 6.20 19.20 -11.32
N ASP A 172 5.84 20.34 -10.74
CA ASP A 172 6.55 21.61 -10.96
C ASP A 172 7.92 21.67 -10.26
N PHE A 173 8.16 20.78 -9.27
CA PHE A 173 9.33 20.84 -8.39
C PHE A 173 10.19 19.58 -8.40
N LEU A 174 9.65 18.45 -8.87
CA LEU A 174 10.37 17.20 -9.05
C LEU A 174 10.88 17.07 -10.50
N PRO A 175 12.03 16.41 -10.71
CA PRO A 175 12.45 16.07 -12.07
C PRO A 175 11.44 15.16 -12.75
N ASP A 176 11.44 15.17 -14.08
CA ASP A 176 10.73 14.16 -14.87
C ASP A 176 11.44 12.79 -14.76
N ASP A 177 10.72 11.73 -15.12
CA ASP A 177 11.17 10.34 -15.00
C ASP A 177 11.62 9.95 -13.57
N ILE A 178 10.70 10.13 -12.61
CA ILE A 178 10.92 9.82 -11.19
C ILE A 178 9.79 8.97 -10.61
N VAL A 179 10.17 8.03 -9.73
CA VAL A 179 9.20 7.26 -8.91
C VAL A 179 9.59 7.31 -7.44
N LEU A 180 8.70 7.86 -6.62
CA LEU A 180 8.81 7.92 -5.17
C LEU A 180 7.90 6.87 -4.53
N ASP A 181 8.39 6.15 -3.52
CA ASP A 181 7.58 5.30 -2.65
C ASP A 181 7.44 5.97 -1.29
N GLY A 182 6.21 6.05 -0.79
CA GLY A 182 5.91 6.84 0.39
C GLY A 182 4.61 6.46 1.06
N GLU A 183 4.29 7.18 2.13
CA GLU A 183 3.03 7.07 2.85
C GLU A 183 2.23 8.36 2.68
N LEU A 184 1.02 8.24 2.14
CA LEU A 184 0.04 9.33 2.15
C LEU A 184 -0.56 9.43 3.54
N ILE A 185 -0.50 10.63 4.11
CA ILE A 185 -1.14 10.95 5.38
C ILE A 185 -1.96 12.23 5.23
N VAL A 186 -3.00 12.36 6.06
CA VAL A 186 -3.64 13.67 6.26
C VAL A 186 -2.76 14.46 7.23
N VAL A 187 -2.52 15.72 6.92
CA VAL A 187 -1.80 16.66 7.80
C VAL A 187 -2.77 17.73 8.30
N ALA A 188 -2.46 18.38 9.42
CA ALA A 188 -3.29 19.49 9.89
C ALA A 188 -3.32 20.65 8.86
N PRO A 189 -4.49 21.31 8.68
CA PRO A 189 -4.56 22.54 7.92
C PRO A 189 -3.64 23.60 8.53
N ARG A 190 -2.79 24.23 7.71
CA ARG A 190 -1.84 25.25 8.18
C ARG A 190 -2.47 26.64 8.15
N SER A 191 -2.29 27.41 9.23
CA SER A 191 -2.60 28.86 9.29
C SER A 191 -1.38 29.74 8.97
N ASP A 192 -0.18 29.23 9.20
CA ASP A 192 1.08 29.98 9.09
C ASP A 192 2.33 29.06 8.99
N ALA A 193 3.37 29.63 8.38
CA ALA A 193 4.68 29.06 8.02
C ALA A 193 4.69 27.95 6.94
N ARG A 194 5.75 27.98 6.13
CA ARG A 194 6.10 27.01 5.07
C ARG A 194 6.55 25.69 5.70
N SER A 195 6.20 24.57 5.09
CA SER A 195 6.59 23.27 5.63
C SER A 195 8.07 22.98 5.39
N ALA A 196 8.80 22.65 6.46
CA ALA A 196 10.15 22.12 6.31
C ALA A 196 10.09 20.71 5.69
N VAL A 197 11.23 20.26 5.14
CA VAL A 197 11.39 18.97 4.46
C VAL A 197 10.90 17.80 5.34
N ASP A 198 11.16 17.87 6.64
CA ASP A 198 10.86 16.85 7.66
C ASP A 198 9.77 17.29 8.65
N ASP A 199 9.00 18.35 8.34
CA ASP A 199 7.93 18.84 9.21
C ASP A 199 6.73 17.87 9.22
N LEU A 200 6.73 16.98 10.20
CA LEU A 200 5.72 15.96 10.46
C LEU A 200 4.94 16.21 11.75
N ARG A 201 4.75 17.48 12.14
CA ARG A 201 4.25 17.78 13.49
C ARG A 201 2.78 17.43 13.74
N ASP A 202 1.96 17.19 12.71
CA ASP A 202 0.54 16.84 12.90
C ASP A 202 -0.03 15.82 11.89
N PRO A 203 0.52 14.60 11.78
CA PRO A 203 -0.17 13.51 11.11
C PRO A 203 -1.51 13.25 11.78
N ARG A 204 -2.58 13.33 11.00
CA ARG A 204 -3.93 12.97 11.45
C ARG A 204 -4.11 11.45 11.36
N PRO A 205 -5.01 10.87 12.19
CA PRO A 205 -5.30 9.45 12.15
C PRO A 205 -5.75 8.98 10.75
N PHE A 206 -5.47 7.72 10.41
CA PHE A 206 -5.88 7.11 9.15
C PHE A 206 -7.40 7.25 8.86
N SER A 207 -8.24 7.30 9.89
CA SER A 207 -9.70 7.49 9.75
C SER A 207 -10.09 8.81 9.06
N GLU A 208 -9.27 9.85 9.11
CA GLU A 208 -9.49 11.09 8.35
C GLU A 208 -9.19 10.86 6.86
N LEU A 209 -8.12 10.13 6.54
CA LEU A 209 -7.72 9.79 5.17
C LEU A 209 -8.74 8.86 4.50
N GLN A 210 -9.30 7.90 5.26
CA GLN A 210 -10.36 6.99 4.77
C GLN A 210 -11.55 7.75 4.18
N GLN A 211 -11.83 8.95 4.66
CA GLN A 211 -12.97 9.73 4.16
C GLN A 211 -12.73 10.32 2.77
N ARG A 212 -11.48 10.32 2.28
CA ARG A 212 -11.13 10.71 0.90
C ARG A 212 -11.10 9.53 -0.07
N LEU A 213 -10.87 8.32 0.43
CA LEU A 213 -10.70 7.13 -0.41
C LEU A 213 -11.92 6.84 -1.27
N GLY A 214 -11.67 6.53 -2.55
CA GLY A 214 -12.70 6.18 -3.52
C GLY A 214 -13.56 7.36 -4.00
N ARG A 215 -13.29 8.59 -3.54
CA ARG A 215 -14.01 9.78 -4.01
C ARG A 215 -13.35 10.35 -5.26
N LYS A 216 -14.13 10.43 -6.34
CA LYS A 216 -13.72 11.09 -7.59
C LYS A 216 -14.01 12.59 -7.63
N VAL A 217 -15.00 13.04 -6.86
CA VAL A 217 -15.39 14.45 -6.76
C VAL A 217 -15.12 14.91 -5.33
N LEU A 218 -14.14 15.81 -5.17
CA LEU A 218 -13.73 16.37 -3.89
C LEU A 218 -14.26 17.79 -3.77
N THR A 219 -14.85 18.12 -2.61
CA THR A 219 -15.30 19.48 -2.36
C THR A 219 -14.11 20.36 -1.94
N PRO A 220 -14.11 21.67 -2.27
CA PRO A 220 -13.07 22.57 -1.79
C PRO A 220 -12.93 22.59 -0.26
N LYS A 221 -14.04 22.34 0.47
CA LYS A 221 -14.02 22.20 1.92
C LYS A 221 -13.21 20.97 2.35
N MET A 222 -13.41 19.82 1.71
CA MET A 222 -12.67 18.59 2.04
C MET A 222 -11.15 18.76 1.82
N LEU A 223 -10.74 19.41 0.73
CA LEU A 223 -9.32 19.65 0.45
C LEU A 223 -8.68 20.57 1.51
N ARG A 224 -9.40 21.59 1.97
CA ARG A 224 -8.93 22.49 3.03
C ARG A 224 -8.90 21.85 4.41
N ASP A 225 -9.94 21.09 4.75
CA ASP A 225 -10.08 20.49 6.08
C ASP A 225 -9.18 19.26 6.25
N ARG A 226 -8.81 18.59 5.14
CA ARG A 226 -8.03 17.35 5.11
C ARG A 226 -6.95 17.37 4.01
N PRO A 227 -6.01 18.32 4.07
CA PRO A 227 -4.89 18.32 3.14
C PRO A 227 -4.06 17.05 3.36
N VAL A 228 -3.50 16.51 2.28
CA VAL A 228 -2.58 15.37 2.37
C VAL A 228 -1.14 15.79 2.07
N ALA A 229 -0.21 15.00 2.59
CA ALA A 229 1.19 15.02 2.17
C ALA A 229 1.64 13.58 1.88
N LEU A 230 2.53 13.43 0.90
CA LEU A 230 3.29 12.20 0.69
C LEU A 230 4.56 12.26 1.55
N ILE A 231 4.69 11.37 2.52
CA ILE A 231 5.95 11.14 3.22
C ILE A 231 6.76 10.13 2.41
N ALA A 232 7.70 10.60 1.59
CA ALA A 232 8.57 9.74 0.81
C ALA A 232 9.65 9.09 1.69
N TYR A 233 9.84 7.79 1.52
CA TYR A 233 10.84 7.00 2.25
C TYR A 233 11.70 6.11 1.34
N ASP A 234 11.44 6.11 0.03
CA ASP A 234 12.31 5.49 -0.97
C ASP A 234 12.20 6.19 -2.33
N LEU A 235 13.25 6.05 -3.14
CA LEU A 235 13.34 6.55 -4.51
C LEU A 235 13.63 5.35 -5.42
N LEU A 236 12.67 5.02 -6.28
CA LEU A 236 12.72 3.81 -7.11
C LEU A 236 13.24 4.09 -8.51
N GLU A 237 13.09 5.32 -8.99
CA GLU A 237 13.54 5.75 -10.31
C GLU A 237 13.92 7.22 -10.27
N LYS A 238 14.97 7.59 -11.02
CA LYS A 238 15.40 8.98 -11.21
C LYS A 238 16.01 9.15 -12.59
N ASP A 239 15.62 10.21 -13.30
CA ASP A 239 16.08 10.51 -14.66
C ASP A 239 15.96 9.28 -15.59
N GLY A 240 14.88 8.50 -15.43
CA GLY A 240 14.57 7.31 -16.24
C GLY A 240 15.33 6.04 -15.86
N HIS A 241 16.19 6.07 -14.84
CA HIS A 241 16.96 4.91 -14.39
C HIS A 241 16.26 4.22 -13.22
N ASP A 242 15.97 2.92 -13.35
CA ASP A 242 15.48 2.07 -12.26
C ASP A 242 16.59 1.87 -11.21
N LEU A 243 16.35 2.38 -10.00
CA LEU A 243 17.29 2.36 -8.89
C LEU A 243 17.07 1.17 -7.95
N ARG A 244 16.06 0.33 -8.16
CA ARG A 244 15.64 -0.71 -7.19
C ARG A 244 16.74 -1.72 -6.88
N GLU A 245 17.64 -1.99 -7.82
CA GLU A 245 18.77 -2.91 -7.60
C GLU A 245 19.91 -2.25 -6.79
N GLN A 246 19.91 -0.92 -6.63
CA GLN A 246 20.90 -0.23 -5.81
C GLN A 246 20.63 -0.44 -4.31
N PRO A 247 21.66 -0.41 -3.45
CA PRO A 247 21.50 -0.47 -2.00
C PRO A 247 20.60 0.63 -1.42
N GLN A 248 19.85 0.31 -0.36
CA GLN A 248 18.96 1.25 0.35
C GLN A 248 19.64 2.57 0.72
N ARG A 249 20.91 2.51 1.15
CA ARG A 249 21.69 3.72 1.49
C ARG A 249 21.90 4.67 0.32
N GLU A 250 22.12 4.14 -0.88
CA GLU A 250 22.35 4.95 -2.09
C GLU A 250 21.04 5.61 -2.53
N ARG A 251 19.95 4.81 -2.57
CA ARG A 251 18.61 5.34 -2.86
C ARG A 251 18.17 6.40 -1.85
N ARG A 252 18.53 6.23 -0.57
CA ARG A 252 18.22 7.19 0.50
C ARG A 252 18.92 8.52 0.28
N VAL A 253 20.22 8.53 -0.03
CA VAL A 253 20.96 9.77 -0.32
C VAL A 253 20.33 10.52 -1.50
N LEU A 254 20.04 9.81 -2.59
CA LEU A 254 19.39 10.39 -3.76
C LEU A 254 17.98 10.94 -3.45
N LEU A 255 17.22 10.24 -2.61
CA LEU A 255 15.90 10.71 -2.14
C LEU A 255 16.04 12.03 -1.37
N GLU A 256 16.98 12.11 -0.44
CA GLU A 256 17.23 13.31 0.38
C GLU A 256 17.58 14.52 -0.49
N GLU A 257 18.46 14.32 -1.49
CA GLU A 257 18.84 15.35 -2.45
C GLU A 257 17.64 15.85 -3.26
N VAL A 258 16.84 14.92 -3.82
CA VAL A 258 15.67 15.26 -4.64
C VAL A 258 14.65 16.05 -3.82
N VAL A 259 14.29 15.56 -2.62
CA VAL A 259 13.27 16.21 -1.79
C VAL A 259 13.77 17.58 -1.31
N SER A 260 15.04 17.70 -0.91
CA SER A 260 15.62 18.97 -0.46
C SER A 260 15.66 20.01 -1.58
N ARG A 261 16.00 19.59 -2.81
CA ARG A 261 15.98 20.47 -3.98
C ARG A 261 14.56 20.93 -4.30
N ALA A 262 13.58 20.02 -4.29
CA ALA A 262 12.18 20.36 -4.57
C ALA A 262 11.65 21.39 -3.56
N HIS A 263 11.93 21.20 -2.26
CA HIS A 263 11.60 22.16 -1.22
C HIS A 263 12.31 23.51 -1.40
N SER A 264 13.59 23.49 -1.76
CA SER A 264 14.35 24.73 -2.02
C SER A 264 13.74 25.55 -3.16
N CYS A 265 13.36 24.90 -4.27
CA CYS A 265 12.68 25.53 -5.39
C CYS A 265 11.28 26.06 -4.99
N ALA A 266 10.49 25.26 -4.26
CA ALA A 266 9.18 25.68 -3.77
C ALA A 266 9.28 26.91 -2.84
N MET A 267 10.28 26.95 -1.96
CA MET A 267 10.51 28.09 -1.07
C MET A 267 10.81 29.39 -1.82
N GLN A 268 11.55 29.33 -2.93
CA GLN A 268 11.90 30.50 -3.75
C GLN A 268 10.67 31.18 -4.36
N VAL A 269 9.65 30.40 -4.72
CA VAL A 269 8.39 30.90 -5.30
C VAL A 269 7.26 31.02 -4.27
N GLY A 270 7.54 30.73 -3.00
CA GLY A 270 6.56 30.81 -1.91
C GLY A 270 5.48 29.72 -1.94
N ALA A 271 5.73 28.58 -2.61
CA ALA A 271 4.82 27.44 -2.62
C ALA A 271 5.00 26.55 -1.38
N ASP A 272 3.92 25.91 -0.92
CA ASP A 272 3.96 24.82 0.07
C ASP A 272 3.83 23.49 -0.67
N LEU A 273 4.84 22.63 -0.50
CA LEU A 273 4.94 21.38 -1.24
C LEU A 273 4.27 20.25 -0.44
N PRO A 274 3.33 19.48 -1.00
CA PRO A 274 2.71 18.32 -0.31
C PRO A 274 3.62 17.08 -0.30
N LEU A 275 4.91 17.27 -0.07
CA LEU A 275 5.94 16.24 -0.01
C LEU A 275 6.75 16.42 1.28
N ARG A 276 6.99 15.33 2.00
CA ARG A 276 7.85 15.26 3.17
C ARG A 276 8.85 14.14 3.00
N LEU A 277 9.99 14.29 3.64
CA LEU A 277 10.97 13.22 3.79
C LEU A 277 10.67 12.46 5.08
N SER A 278 10.63 11.13 5.00
CA SER A 278 10.58 10.28 6.18
C SER A 278 11.88 10.44 7.01
N PRO A 279 11.80 10.73 8.32
CA PRO A 279 12.99 10.92 9.16
C PRO A 279 13.76 9.62 9.34
N ALA A 280 15.07 9.66 9.09
CA ALA A 280 15.99 8.62 9.51
C ALA A 280 16.25 8.79 11.02
N LEU A 281 15.89 7.78 11.81
CA LEU A 281 16.05 7.79 13.25
C LEU A 281 17.41 7.22 13.63
N THR A 282 18.09 7.90 14.55
CA THR A 282 19.41 7.49 15.04
C THR A 282 19.35 7.24 16.53
N GLN A 283 19.82 6.07 16.95
CA GLN A 283 20.00 5.67 18.34
C GLN A 283 21.27 4.83 18.46
N PRO A 284 21.92 4.80 19.64
CA PRO A 284 23.17 4.06 19.83
C PRO A 284 22.98 2.53 19.84
N ASP A 285 21.78 2.04 20.16
CA ASP A 285 21.48 0.62 20.35
C ASP A 285 19.98 0.31 20.19
N TRP A 286 19.65 -0.99 20.13
CA TRP A 286 18.28 -1.47 19.98
C TRP A 286 17.41 -1.14 21.20
N GLU A 287 17.97 -1.09 22.41
CA GLU A 287 17.25 -0.68 23.63
C GLU A 287 16.79 0.79 23.57
N SER A 288 17.63 1.66 23.01
CA SER A 288 17.32 3.07 22.84
C SER A 288 16.26 3.27 21.75
N PHE A 289 16.32 2.51 20.65
CA PHE A 289 15.21 2.44 19.71
C PHE A 289 13.93 1.92 20.34
N ALA A 290 14.00 0.91 21.21
CA ALA A 290 12.82 0.38 21.89
C ALA A 290 12.15 1.45 22.76
N ARG A 291 12.93 2.24 23.52
CA ARG A 291 12.42 3.37 24.29
C ARG A 291 11.81 4.45 23.40
N GLN A 292 12.50 4.84 22.33
CA GLN A 292 11.99 5.85 21.40
C GLN A 292 10.70 5.37 20.69
N ARG A 293 10.59 4.09 20.36
CA ARG A 293 9.42 3.49 19.70
C ARG A 293 8.12 3.71 20.50
N GLU A 294 8.19 3.82 21.84
CA GLU A 294 7.02 4.13 22.67
C GLU A 294 6.39 5.51 22.34
N GLU A 295 7.14 6.42 21.73
CA GLU A 295 6.63 7.70 21.23
C GLU A 295 5.81 7.58 19.93
N ALA A 296 5.82 6.41 19.26
CA ALA A 296 5.26 6.27 17.91
C ALA A 296 3.82 6.78 17.83
N ARG A 297 2.97 6.43 18.82
CA ARG A 297 1.57 6.83 18.85
C ARG A 297 1.40 8.35 18.95
N ALA A 298 2.22 9.00 19.78
CA ALA A 298 2.21 10.47 19.92
C ALA A 298 2.66 11.17 18.62
N ARG A 299 3.38 10.46 17.74
CA ARG A 299 3.82 10.93 16.42
C ARG A 299 2.95 10.43 15.27
N GLY A 300 1.77 9.88 15.52
CA GLY A 300 0.89 9.35 14.48
C GLY A 300 1.48 8.16 13.71
N ALA A 301 2.36 7.40 14.35
CA ALA A 301 2.99 6.19 13.82
C ALA A 301 2.55 4.94 14.59
N GLU A 302 2.58 3.79 13.93
CA GLU A 302 2.27 2.48 14.51
C GLU A 302 3.49 1.78 15.15
N GLY A 303 4.68 2.37 15.02
CA GLY A 303 5.97 1.79 15.43
C GLY A 303 7.08 2.23 14.50
N MET A 304 8.02 1.33 14.19
CA MET A 304 9.17 1.60 13.31
C MET A 304 9.25 0.63 12.14
N MET A 305 9.83 1.11 11.04
CA MET A 305 10.28 0.31 9.90
C MET A 305 11.79 0.17 9.98
N LEU A 306 12.30 -1.06 9.83
CA LEU A 306 13.74 -1.34 9.77
C LEU A 306 14.08 -1.82 8.36
N LYS A 307 14.98 -1.12 7.67
CA LYS A 307 15.40 -1.43 6.32
C LYS A 307 16.92 -1.64 6.30
N ALA A 308 17.39 -2.82 5.88
CA ALA A 308 18.82 -3.07 5.79
C ALA A 308 19.47 -2.13 4.77
N MET A 309 20.54 -1.43 5.17
CA MET A 309 21.18 -0.38 4.37
C MET A 309 21.80 -0.90 3.06
N GLY A 310 22.26 -2.15 3.07
CA GLY A 310 22.83 -2.83 1.90
C GLY A 310 21.80 -3.45 0.96
N ALA A 311 20.51 -3.44 1.29
CA ALA A 311 19.52 -4.21 0.57
C ALA A 311 18.97 -3.49 -0.68
N PRO A 312 18.76 -4.20 -1.81
CA PRO A 312 17.97 -3.70 -2.92
C PRO A 312 16.49 -3.62 -2.52
N TYR A 313 15.71 -2.90 -3.32
CA TYR A 313 14.26 -2.84 -3.20
C TYR A 313 13.64 -4.14 -3.78
N GLY A 314 13.06 -4.96 -2.91
CA GLY A 314 12.48 -6.25 -3.31
C GLY A 314 11.12 -6.15 -4.00
N VAL A 315 10.63 -7.28 -4.51
CA VAL A 315 9.27 -7.39 -5.08
C VAL A 315 8.39 -8.23 -4.15
N GLY A 316 7.24 -7.68 -3.76
CA GLY A 316 6.29 -8.38 -2.89
C GLY A 316 6.90 -8.73 -1.53
N ARG A 317 6.41 -9.81 -0.90
CA ARG A 317 7.01 -10.32 0.34
C ARG A 317 8.06 -11.38 -0.01
N GLN A 318 9.32 -11.09 0.25
CA GLN A 318 10.42 -12.03 0.06
C GLN A 318 10.33 -13.14 1.13
N LYS A 319 10.60 -14.40 0.78
CA LYS A 319 10.39 -15.52 1.72
C LYS A 319 11.56 -15.72 2.69
N SER A 320 12.75 -15.29 2.32
CA SER A 320 13.99 -15.43 3.09
C SER A 320 15.10 -14.58 2.47
N GLY A 321 16.10 -14.21 3.27
CA GLY A 321 17.31 -13.51 2.82
C GLY A 321 17.73 -12.37 3.74
N ALA A 322 18.94 -11.84 3.53
CA ALA A 322 19.49 -10.69 4.26
C ALA A 322 18.82 -9.34 3.89
N ASN A 323 17.93 -9.35 2.89
CA ASN A 323 17.35 -8.15 2.28
C ASN A 323 15.86 -8.06 2.60
N LEU A 324 15.51 -7.93 3.89
CA LEU A 324 14.12 -7.80 4.35
C LEU A 324 13.87 -6.42 4.93
N TRP A 325 12.66 -5.91 4.70
CA TRP A 325 12.11 -4.85 5.54
C TRP A 325 11.39 -5.47 6.72
N TRP A 326 11.60 -4.93 7.91
CA TRP A 326 10.87 -5.31 9.12
C TRP A 326 9.92 -4.20 9.53
N LYS A 327 8.76 -4.59 10.07
CA LYS A 327 7.84 -3.70 10.78
C LYS A 327 7.87 -4.08 12.26
N TRP A 328 8.43 -3.20 13.08
CA TRP A 328 8.49 -3.34 14.53
C TRP A 328 7.42 -2.43 15.14
N LYS A 329 6.21 -2.98 15.21
CA LYS A 329 5.02 -2.25 15.71
C LYS A 329 5.04 -2.15 17.23
N LEU A 330 4.32 -1.17 17.77
CA LEU A 330 3.92 -1.18 19.18
C LEU A 330 3.09 -2.42 19.48
N ASP A 331 3.13 -2.83 20.75
CA ASP A 331 2.26 -3.91 21.21
C ASP A 331 0.80 -3.45 21.09
N PRO A 332 -0.10 -4.33 20.61
CA PRO A 332 -1.50 -4.00 20.53
C PRO A 332 -2.03 -3.71 21.94
N MET A 333 -2.96 -2.77 22.05
CA MET A 333 -3.74 -2.64 23.28
C MET A 333 -4.59 -3.90 23.45
N SER A 334 -4.58 -4.46 24.65
CA SER A 334 -5.46 -5.56 25.03
C SER A 334 -6.69 -5.02 25.74
N VAL A 335 -7.83 -5.65 25.48
CA VAL A 335 -9.07 -5.44 26.22
C VAL A 335 -9.65 -6.80 26.59
N ASP A 336 -10.16 -6.92 27.82
CA ASP A 336 -10.93 -8.08 28.24
C ASP A 336 -12.39 -7.89 27.81
N ALA A 337 -12.89 -8.83 27.02
CA ALA A 337 -14.23 -8.77 26.45
C ALA A 337 -14.96 -10.12 26.59
N VAL A 338 -16.29 -10.08 26.64
CA VAL A 338 -17.15 -11.25 26.78
C VAL A 338 -17.51 -11.76 25.39
N LEU A 339 -17.21 -13.02 25.09
CA LEU A 339 -17.67 -13.67 23.86
C LEU A 339 -19.19 -13.91 23.93
N ILE A 340 -19.96 -13.24 23.08
CA ILE A 340 -21.43 -13.34 23.04
C ILE A 340 -21.96 -14.17 21.87
N TYR A 341 -21.17 -14.34 20.81
CA TYR A 341 -21.58 -15.12 19.65
C TYR A 341 -20.38 -15.75 18.92
N ALA A 342 -20.59 -16.93 18.34
CA ALA A 342 -19.62 -17.60 17.48
C ALA A 342 -20.32 -18.15 16.23
N ALA A 343 -19.84 -17.75 15.05
CA ALA A 343 -20.34 -18.18 13.74
C ALA A 343 -19.40 -19.20 13.08
N ARG A 344 -19.96 -20.19 12.40
CA ARG A 344 -19.17 -21.16 11.63
C ARG A 344 -18.48 -20.45 10.47
N GLY A 345 -17.22 -20.82 10.25
CA GLY A 345 -16.46 -20.32 9.14
C GLY A 345 -16.97 -20.79 7.79
N HIS A 346 -16.37 -20.26 6.73
CA HIS A 346 -16.68 -20.63 5.37
C HIS A 346 -15.48 -21.32 4.69
N GLY A 347 -15.75 -22.13 3.68
CA GLY A 347 -14.71 -22.80 2.88
C GLY A 347 -13.83 -23.75 3.69
N ARG A 348 -12.50 -23.57 3.66
CA ARG A 348 -11.55 -24.44 4.39
C ARG A 348 -11.78 -24.43 5.90
N ARG A 349 -12.49 -23.43 6.44
CA ARG A 349 -12.82 -23.30 7.87
C ARG A 349 -14.27 -23.67 8.18
N SER A 350 -15.02 -24.29 7.27
CA SER A 350 -16.43 -24.64 7.51
C SER A 350 -16.66 -25.63 8.65
N GLY A 351 -15.63 -26.38 9.04
CA GLY A 351 -15.66 -27.29 10.19
C GLY A 351 -15.46 -26.63 11.55
N VAL A 352 -15.13 -25.33 11.61
CA VAL A 352 -14.81 -24.62 12.86
C VAL A 352 -15.61 -23.31 12.98
N TYR A 353 -15.76 -22.82 14.20
CA TYR A 353 -16.15 -21.42 14.42
C TYR A 353 -14.96 -20.53 14.09
N SER A 354 -15.17 -19.47 13.32
CA SER A 354 -14.09 -18.55 12.95
C SER A 354 -14.43 -17.07 13.08
N ASP A 355 -15.71 -16.73 13.24
CA ASP A 355 -16.16 -15.36 13.43
C ASP A 355 -16.76 -15.25 14.82
N TYR A 356 -16.23 -14.31 15.61
CA TYR A 356 -16.54 -14.15 17.02
C TYR A 356 -17.03 -12.73 17.28
N THR A 357 -18.16 -12.59 17.96
CA THR A 357 -18.65 -11.29 18.42
C THR A 357 -18.38 -11.18 19.91
N PHE A 358 -17.70 -10.10 20.28
CA PHE A 358 -17.39 -9.77 21.66
C PHE A 358 -18.19 -8.55 22.11
N ALA A 359 -18.55 -8.51 23.38
CA ALA A 359 -19.15 -7.37 24.05
C ALA A 359 -18.26 -6.89 25.19
N VAL A 360 -18.30 -5.59 25.49
CA VAL A 360 -17.54 -4.99 26.61
C VAL A 360 -18.50 -4.45 27.67
N TRP A 361 -18.08 -4.46 28.93
CA TRP A 361 -18.90 -3.87 29.99
C TRP A 361 -18.97 -2.35 29.86
N SER A 362 -20.18 -1.79 30.02
CA SER A 362 -20.45 -0.34 29.94
C SER A 362 -19.88 0.47 31.11
N GLY A 363 -19.39 -0.20 32.15
CA GLY A 363 -18.94 0.40 33.39
C GLY A 363 -18.01 -0.53 34.18
N PRO A 364 -17.36 -0.01 35.23
CA PRO A 364 -16.38 -0.73 36.01
C PRO A 364 -17.04 -1.88 36.83
N PRO A 365 -16.27 -2.87 37.30
CA PRO A 365 -16.80 -4.05 38.00
C PRO A 365 -17.67 -3.77 39.21
N GLU A 366 -17.47 -2.65 39.88
CA GLU A 366 -18.20 -2.24 41.09
C GLU A 366 -19.59 -1.70 40.77
N GLN A 367 -19.84 -1.32 39.51
CA GLN A 367 -21.12 -0.80 39.05
C GLN A 367 -22.10 -1.95 38.78
N THR A 368 -23.13 -2.08 39.62
CA THR A 368 -24.07 -3.21 39.58
C THR A 368 -25.09 -3.14 38.44
N ASP A 369 -25.34 -1.97 37.87
CA ASP A 369 -26.24 -1.74 36.74
C ASP A 369 -25.50 -1.72 35.38
N ARG A 370 -24.22 -2.12 35.35
CA ARG A 370 -23.46 -2.21 34.10
C ARG A 370 -24.08 -3.22 33.14
N THR A 371 -24.03 -2.90 31.85
CA THR A 371 -24.56 -3.75 30.78
C THR A 371 -23.46 -4.10 29.79
N LEU A 372 -23.69 -5.10 28.95
CA LEU A 372 -22.81 -5.43 27.84
C LEU A 372 -23.15 -4.52 26.65
N LEU A 373 -22.14 -3.83 26.12
CA LEU A 373 -22.19 -3.00 24.92
C LEU A 373 -21.76 -3.79 23.68
#